data_AF-A0A6B3IVD9-F1
#
_entry.id   AF-A0A6B3IVD9-F1
#
_cell.length_a   1.000
_cell.length_b   1.000
_cell.length_c   1.000
_cell.angle_alpha   90.00
_cell.angle_beta   90.00
_cell.angle_gamma   90.00
#
_symmetry.space_group_name_H-M   'P 1'
#
loop_
_entity.id
_entity.type
_entity.pdbx_description
1 polymer ?
#
loop_
_entity_poly.entity_id
_entity_poly.type
_entity_poly.pdbx_seq_one_letter_code
_entity_poly.pdbx_strand_id
1 'polypeptide(L)' 'TPEDVRLLTFEVARDMARQNIRYAELTVTPFSSTRRGIPEVAFMEAIEDARKSAESELGVVLRWCFDIPG' A
#
# COMPACT_ATOMS: atom_id res chain seq x y z
N THR A 1 -7.34 9.68 5.29
CA THR A 1 -8.15 9.67 4.05
C THR A 1 -7.53 8.69 3.06
N PRO A 2 -8.11 8.43 1.86
CA PRO A 2 -7.44 7.63 0.82
C PRO A 2 -6.03 8.15 0.46
N GLU A 3 -5.85 9.48 0.48
CA GLU A 3 -4.57 10.12 0.18
C GLU A 3 -3.50 9.78 1.23
N ASP A 4 -3.88 9.72 2.51
CA ASP A 4 -2.98 9.27 3.58
C ASP A 4 -2.57 7.81 3.38
N VAL A 5 -3.50 6.94 2.98
CA VAL A 5 -3.22 5.52 2.71
C VAL A 5 -2.23 5.38 1.57
N ARG A 6 -2.43 6.12 0.48
CA ARG A 6 -1.52 6.17 -0.67
C ARG A 6 -0.13 6.64 -0.24
N LEU A 7 -0.05 7.76 0.48
CA LEU A 7 1.21 8.35 0.93
C LEU A 7 1.99 7.38 1.82
N LEU A 8 1.33 6.81 2.84
CA LEU A 8 1.94 5.83 3.74
C LEU A 8 2.48 4.62 2.97
N THR A 9 1.70 4.08 2.04
CA THR A 9 2.10 2.91 1.23
C THR A 9 3.33 3.23 0.36
N PHE A 10 3.38 4.42 -0.24
CA PHE A 10 4.51 4.82 -1.08
C PHE A 10 5.78 5.12 -0.26
N GLU A 11 5.67 5.75 0.91
CA GLU A 11 6.83 5.98 1.78
C GLU A 11 7.41 4.67 2.32
N VAL A 12 6.57 3.67 2.62
CA VAL A 12 7.05 2.31 2.94
C VAL A 12 7.89 1.74 1.79
N ALA A 13 7.44 1.88 0.54
CA ALA A 13 8.21 1.44 -0.62
C ALA A 13 9.53 2.23 -0.79
N ARG A 14 9.53 3.52 -0.49
CA ARG A 14 10.75 4.36 -0.52
C ARG A 14 11.78 3.90 0.50
N ASP A 15 11.34 3.58 1.71
CA ASP A 15 12.23 3.04 2.74
C ASP A 15 12.73 1.64 2.39
N MET A 16 11.91 0.80 1.75
CA MET A 16 12.34 -0.48 1.19
C MET A 16 13.40 -0.31 0.09
N ALA A 17 13.23 0.65 -0.82
CA ALA A 17 14.19 0.93 -1.87
C ALA A 17 15.56 1.34 -1.30
N ARG A 18 15.57 2.18 -0.25
CA ARG A 18 16.79 2.57 0.49
C ARG A 18 17.51 1.37 1.11
N GLN A 19 16.76 0.31 1.44
CA GLN A 19 17.30 -0.95 1.96
C GLN A 19 17.65 -1.96 0.85
N ASN A 20 17.64 -1.56 -0.43
CA ASN A 20 17.88 -2.41 -1.60
C ASN A 20 16.86 -3.56 -1.77
N ILE A 21 15.67 -3.45 -1.18
CA ILE A 21 14.57 -4.39 -1.39
C ILE A 21 13.98 -4.09 -2.78
N ARG A 22 13.83 -5.13 -3.61
CA ARG A 22 13.28 -5.02 -4.98
C ARG A 22 11.86 -5.60 -5.10
N TYR A 23 11.47 -6.43 -4.14
CA TYR A 23 10.18 -7.11 -4.10
C TYR A 23 9.74 -7.28 -2.65
N ALA A 24 8.47 -6.99 -2.36
CA ALA A 24 7.86 -7.26 -1.07
C ALA A 24 6.38 -7.63 -1.20
N GLU A 25 5.93 -8.55 -0.35
CA GLU A 25 4.52 -8.80 -0.10
C GLU A 25 4.13 -8.06 1.19
N LEU A 26 3.26 -7.06 1.07
CA LEU A 26 2.79 -6.26 2.18
C LEU A 26 1.49 -6.82 2.73
N THR A 27 1.45 -7.04 4.04
CA THR A 27 0.20 -7.36 4.73
C THR A 27 -0.67 -6.11 4.80
N VAL A 28 -1.91 -6.25 4.35
CA VAL A 28 -2.89 -5.16 4.31
C VAL A 28 -4.16 -5.61 5.02
N THR A 29 -4.62 -4.81 5.98
CA THR A 29 -5.87 -5.01 6.73
C THR A 29 -6.88 -3.92 6.34
N PRO A 30 -7.66 -4.05 5.24
CA PRO A 30 -8.57 -3.00 4.81
C PRO A 30 -9.61 -2.64 5.89
N PHE A 31 -10.03 -3.64 6.68
CA PHE A 31 -11.07 -3.53 7.70
C PHE A 31 -10.87 -2.35 8.67
N SER A 32 -9.64 -2.08 9.12
CA SER A 32 -9.40 -0.99 10.08
C SER A 32 -9.64 0.39 9.48
N SER A 33 -9.39 0.54 8.18
CA SER A 33 -9.52 1.80 7.44
C SER A 33 -10.96 2.01 6.98
N THR A 34 -11.61 0.95 6.53
CA THR A 34 -13.00 1.01 6.04
C THR A 34 -13.98 1.25 7.17
N ARG A 35 -13.76 0.63 8.34
CA ARG A 35 -14.52 0.90 9.56
C ARG A 35 -14.38 2.35 10.05
N ARG A 36 -13.31 3.06 9.65
CA ARG A 36 -13.07 4.47 9.96
C ARG A 36 -13.64 5.43 8.89
N GLY A 37 -14.45 4.92 7.97
CA GLY A 37 -15.19 5.72 6.99
C GLY A 37 -14.46 5.93 5.65
N ILE A 38 -13.36 5.24 5.40
CA ILE A 38 -12.73 5.22 4.07
C ILE A 38 -13.50 4.23 3.18
N PRO A 39 -14.05 4.65 2.02
CA PRO A 39 -14.70 3.71 1.11
C PRO A 39 -13.74 2.61 0.65
N GLU A 40 -14.19 1.37 0.59
CA GLU A 40 -13.38 0.20 0.23
C GLU A 40 -12.69 0.37 -1.13
N VAL A 41 -13.42 0.87 -2.12
CA VAL A 41 -12.89 1.14 -3.47
C VAL A 41 -11.80 2.20 -3.40
N ALA A 42 -12.01 3.29 -2.67
CA ALA A 42 -11.02 4.35 -2.53
C ALA A 42 -9.76 3.89 -1.78
N PHE A 43 -9.90 2.98 -0.81
CA PHE A 43 -8.75 2.35 -0.16
C PHE A 43 -7.95 1.50 -1.14
N MET A 44 -8.62 0.68 -1.95
CA MET A 44 -7.97 -0.16 -2.97
C MET A 44 -7.29 0.67 -4.06
N GLU A 45 -7.93 1.73 -4.54
CA GLU A 45 -7.35 2.66 -5.51
C GLU A 45 -6.09 3.32 -4.96
N ALA A 46 -6.11 3.73 -3.68
CA ALA A 46 -4.97 4.35 -3.02
C ALA A 46 -3.74 3.44 -2.95
N ILE A 47 -3.90 2.18 -2.53
CA ILE A 47 -2.76 1.24 -2.44
C ILE A 47 -2.27 0.79 -3.82
N GLU A 48 -3.17 0.64 -4.80
CA GLU A 48 -2.79 0.28 -6.17
C GLU A 48 -2.05 1.40 -6.89
N ASP A 49 -2.46 2.64 -6.68
CA ASP A 49 -1.74 3.80 -7.21
C ASP A 49 -0.32 3.88 -6.61
N ALA A 50 -0.20 3.73 -5.29
CA ALA A 50 1.09 3.68 -4.62
C ALA A 50 1.99 2.53 -5.12
N ARG A 51 1.43 1.34 -5.37
CA ARG A 51 2.16 0.20 -5.94
C ARG A 51 2.72 0.48 -7.33
N LYS A 52 1.91 1.08 -8.22
CA LYS A 52 2.34 1.43 -9.58
C LYS A 52 3.46 2.48 -9.53
N SER A 53 3.30 3.53 -8.73
CA SER A 53 4.34 4.53 -8.51
C SER A 53 5.61 3.92 -7.92
N ALA A 54 5.50 3.03 -6.93
CA ALA A 54 6.67 2.37 -6.33
C ALA A 54 7.47 1.56 -7.36
N GLU A 55 6.78 0.83 -8.24
CA GLU A 55 7.41 0.06 -9.30
C GLU A 55 8.11 0.98 -10.32
N SER A 56 7.44 2.04 -10.79
CA SER A 56 8.00 2.94 -11.81
C SER A 56 9.09 3.88 -11.29
N GLU A 57 8.97 4.37 -10.05
CA GLU A 57 9.83 5.43 -9.51
C GLU A 57 10.96 4.89 -8.64
N LEU A 58 10.75 3.74 -7.98
CA LEU A 58 11.68 3.21 -6.98
C LEU A 58 12.23 1.82 -7.37
N GLY A 59 11.67 1.18 -8.39
CA GLY A 59 12.03 -0.19 -8.78
C GLY A 59 11.63 -1.24 -7.73
N VAL A 60 10.65 -0.93 -6.88
CA VAL A 60 10.14 -1.84 -5.86
C VAL A 60 8.79 -2.41 -6.31
N VAL A 61 8.74 -3.72 -6.51
CA VAL A 61 7.50 -4.42 -6.82
C VAL A 61 6.80 -4.79 -5.51
N LEU A 62 5.62 -4.21 -5.27
CA LEU A 62 4.76 -4.61 -4.15
C LEU A 62 3.67 -5.59 -4.60
N ARG A 63 3.32 -6.51 -3.71
CA ARG A 63 2.15 -7.39 -3.80
C ARG A 63 1.44 -7.43 -2.44
N TRP A 64 0.23 -7.94 -2.40
CA TRP A 64 -0.62 -7.86 -1.20
C TRP A 64 -0.89 -9.23 -0.59
N CYS A 65 -0.70 -9.31 0.72
CA CYS A 65 -1.30 -10.34 1.57
C CYS A 65 -2.45 -9.70 2.33
N PHE A 66 -3.68 -9.87 1.85
CA PHE A 66 -4.84 -9.35 2.58
C PHE A 66 -5.11 -10.21 3.81
N ASP A 67 -5.16 -9.58 4.98
CA ASP A 67 -5.74 -10.20 6.17
C ASP A 67 -7.20 -9.77 6.34
N ILE A 68 -7.98 -10.65 6.95
CA ILE A 68 -9.39 -10.44 7.25
C ILE A 68 -9.58 -10.82 8.72
N PRO A 69 -10.02 -9.88 9.58
CA PRO A 69 -10.38 -10.22 10.96
C PRO A 69 -11.60 -11.15 10.95
N GLY A 70 -11.50 -12.24 11.71
CA GLY A 70 -12.57 -13.24 11.89
C GLY A 70 -13.76 -12.73 12.69
#